data_AF-A0A3N5E210-F1
#
_entry.id   AF-A0A3N5E210-F1
#
_cell.length_a   1.000
_cell.length_b   1.000
_cell.length_c   1.000
_cell.angle_alpha   90.00
_cell.angle_beta   90.00
_cell.angle_gamma   90.00
#
_symmetry.space_group_name_H-M   'P 1'
#
loop_
_entity.id
_entity.type
_entity.pdbx_description
1 polymer ?
#
loop_
_entity_poly.entity_id
_entity_poly.type
_entity_poly.pdbx_seq_one_letter_code
_entity_poly.pdbx_strand_id
1 'polypeptide(L)'
;PEGTVEVVNKVIDNKGSVFVAGTSTCRAVESSVTTDGHLKPNRGWTDKFIFPPYDFKITDRLITNFHMPESTLLMLAAAFAGRDLIMRAYKKAIKEGYRFFSYGDATLIQ
;
A
#
# COMPACT_ATOMS: atom_id res chain seq x y z
N PRO A 1 12.54 10.75 -5.73
CA PRO A 1 13.07 12.09 -6.11
C PRO A 1 13.02 13.04 -4.92
N GLU A 2 13.89 14.03 -4.86
CA GLU A 2 13.94 15.01 -3.76
C GLU A 2 12.61 15.75 -3.59
N GLY A 3 12.05 16.29 -4.67
CA GLY A 3 10.75 16.99 -4.61
C GLY A 3 9.58 16.12 -4.12
N THR A 4 9.59 14.80 -4.39
CA THR A 4 8.57 13.89 -3.83
C THR A 4 8.73 13.73 -2.33
N VAL A 5 9.97 13.65 -1.85
CA VAL A 5 10.29 13.49 -0.43
C VAL A 5 9.88 14.71 0.36
N GLU A 6 10.19 15.90 -0.14
CA GLU A 6 9.79 17.16 0.50
C GLU A 6 8.28 17.28 0.66
N VAL A 7 7.52 16.94 -0.39
CA VAL A 7 6.05 16.97 -0.35
C VAL A 7 5.50 15.96 0.66
N VAL A 8 6.00 14.73 0.66
CA VAL A 8 5.54 13.69 1.60
C VAL A 8 5.90 14.04 3.04
N ASN A 9 7.13 14.45 3.31
CA ASN A 9 7.56 14.83 4.66
C ASN A 9 6.78 16.03 5.19
N LYS A 10 6.50 17.02 4.32
CA LYS A 10 5.63 18.14 4.70
C LYS A 10 4.23 17.68 5.10
N VAL A 11 3.67 16.65 4.44
CA VAL A 11 2.37 16.08 4.84
C VAL A 11 2.47 15.38 6.20
N ILE A 12 3.54 14.63 6.44
CA ILE A 12 3.81 13.94 7.72
C ILE A 12 3.93 14.96 8.85
N ASP A 13 4.75 16.01 8.67
CA ASP A 13 4.95 17.09 9.64
C ASP A 13 3.64 17.81 10.00
N ASN A 14 2.76 17.98 9.02
CA ASN A 14 1.44 18.58 9.19
C ASN A 14 0.38 17.58 9.69
N LYS A 15 0.76 16.33 10.02
CA LYS A 15 -0.14 15.25 10.46
C LYS A 15 -1.27 14.97 9.46
N GLY A 16 -0.99 15.16 8.17
CA GLY A 16 -1.89 14.78 7.08
C GLY A 16 -1.80 13.29 6.78
N SER A 17 -2.60 12.83 5.82
CA SER A 17 -2.60 11.43 5.38
C SER A 17 -1.94 11.28 4.00
N VAL A 18 -1.06 10.28 3.87
CA VAL A 18 -0.40 9.93 2.61
C VAL A 18 -1.17 8.80 1.93
N PHE A 19 -1.74 9.12 0.77
CA PHE A 19 -2.40 8.15 -0.10
C PHE A 19 -1.39 7.60 -1.10
N VAL A 20 -1.23 6.29 -1.13
CA VAL A 20 -0.33 5.60 -2.05
C VAL A 20 -1.13 4.84 -3.10
N ALA A 21 -0.81 5.09 -4.36
CA ALA A 21 -1.41 4.39 -5.49
C ALA A 21 -0.47 3.29 -5.98
N GLY A 22 -0.91 2.04 -5.84
CA GLY A 22 -0.21 0.84 -6.28
C GLY A 22 0.69 0.21 -5.23
N THR A 23 0.79 -1.12 -5.27
CA THR A 23 1.61 -1.92 -4.37
C THR A 23 3.11 -1.70 -4.59
N SER A 24 3.54 -1.47 -5.84
CA SER A 24 4.93 -1.12 -6.15
C SER A 24 5.34 0.19 -5.50
N THR A 25 4.49 1.22 -5.55
CA THR A 25 4.71 2.51 -4.90
C THR A 25 4.76 2.34 -3.39
N CYS A 26 3.85 1.56 -2.81
CA CYS A 26 3.85 1.24 -1.38
C CYS A 26 5.17 0.60 -0.96
N ARG A 27 5.66 -0.43 -1.68
CA ARG A 27 6.97 -1.04 -1.39
C ARG A 27 8.12 -0.04 -1.51
N ALA A 28 8.10 0.85 -2.50
CA ALA A 28 9.14 1.86 -2.67
C ALA A 28 9.18 2.88 -1.52
N VAL A 29 8.02 3.38 -1.11
CA VAL A 29 7.85 4.30 0.03
C VAL A 29 8.30 3.62 1.31
N GLU A 30 7.75 2.45 1.62
CA GLU A 30 8.07 1.70 2.83
C GLU A 30 9.55 1.28 2.89
N SER A 31 10.22 1.11 1.75
CA SER A 31 11.66 0.80 1.71
C SER A 31 12.56 2.01 1.92
N SER A 32 12.02 3.22 1.81
CA SER A 32 12.78 4.47 1.86
C SER A 32 12.45 5.29 3.10
N VAL A 33 11.93 4.63 4.15
CA VAL A 33 11.60 5.25 5.44
C VAL A 33 12.84 5.34 6.32
N THR A 34 13.03 6.48 6.99
CA THR A 34 14.07 6.74 7.98
C THR A 34 13.62 6.30 9.38
N THR A 35 14.54 6.27 10.35
CA THR A 35 14.22 5.85 11.73
C THR A 35 13.24 6.79 12.44
N ASP A 36 13.17 8.05 12.02
CA ASP A 36 12.27 9.10 12.51
C ASP A 36 10.92 9.13 11.78
N GLY A 37 10.65 8.20 10.86
CA GLY A 37 9.35 8.08 10.19
C GLY A 37 9.17 8.97 8.95
N HIS A 38 10.25 9.55 8.44
CA HIS A 38 10.23 10.37 7.22
C HIS A 38 10.67 9.57 5.99
N LEU A 39 10.31 10.08 4.82
CA LEU A 39 10.82 9.57 3.56
C LEU A 39 12.21 10.18 3.31
N LYS A 40 13.14 9.40 2.77
CA LYS A 40 14.42 9.92 2.23
C LYS A 40 14.54 9.67 0.74
N PRO A 41 15.29 10.51 0.00
CA PRO A 41 15.63 10.21 -1.39
C PRO A 41 16.38 8.88 -1.44
N ASN A 42 15.90 7.97 -2.27
CA ASN A 42 16.51 6.66 -2.44
C ASN A 42 16.45 6.25 -3.90
N ARG A 43 17.48 5.54 -4.35
CA ARG A 43 17.55 4.90 -5.66
C ARG A 43 18.20 3.54 -5.48
N GLY A 44 17.46 2.48 -5.77
CA GLY A 44 17.96 1.12 -5.64
C GLY A 44 16.86 0.09 -5.83
N TRP A 45 17.24 -1.16 -5.59
CA TRP A 45 16.32 -2.29 -5.57
C TRP A 45 15.69 -2.42 -4.19
N THR A 46 14.47 -2.99 -4.16
CA THR A 46 13.84 -3.39 -2.90
C THR A 46 13.37 -4.83 -2.99
N ASP A 47 13.89 -5.63 -2.07
CA ASP A 47 13.43 -7.00 -1.81
C ASP A 47 12.47 -7.05 -0.62
N LYS A 48 11.98 -5.88 -0.17
CA LYS A 48 11.06 -5.80 0.96
C LYS A 48 9.79 -6.58 0.65
N PHE A 49 9.57 -7.62 1.43
CA PHE A 49 8.39 -8.46 1.40
C PHE A 49 7.44 -8.02 2.51
N ILE A 50 6.24 -7.55 2.14
CA ILE A 50 5.25 -7.02 3.06
C ILE A 50 4.17 -8.09 3.28
N PHE A 51 4.11 -8.64 4.48
CA PHE A 51 3.17 -9.69 4.88
C PHE A 51 2.65 -9.43 6.31
N PRO A 52 1.45 -9.92 6.68
CA PRO A 52 0.92 -9.69 8.01
C PRO A 52 1.71 -10.45 9.11
N PRO A 53 1.97 -9.85 10.28
CA PRO A 53 1.74 -8.44 10.62
C PRO A 53 2.85 -7.54 10.04
N TYR A 54 2.47 -6.36 9.55
CA TYR A 54 3.42 -5.33 9.10
C TYR A 54 2.95 -3.97 9.60
N ASP A 55 3.88 -3.16 10.10
CA ASP A 55 3.61 -1.81 10.59
C ASP A 55 4.02 -0.80 9.50
N PHE A 56 3.02 -0.22 8.84
CA PHE A 56 3.22 0.78 7.80
C PHE A 56 3.58 2.12 8.43
N LYS A 57 4.70 2.70 8.00
CA LYS A 57 5.22 3.92 8.62
C LYS A 57 4.74 5.19 7.95
N ILE A 58 4.60 5.17 6.63
CA ILE A 58 4.23 6.35 5.84
C ILE A 58 2.92 6.13 5.11
N THR A 59 2.64 4.90 4.66
CA THR A 59 1.43 4.65 3.87
C THR A 59 0.20 4.62 4.77
N ASP A 60 -0.61 5.68 4.78
CA ASP A 60 -1.86 5.74 5.56
C ASP A 60 -3.05 5.16 4.81
N ARG A 61 -3.07 5.30 3.48
CA ARG A 61 -4.16 4.80 2.63
C ARG A 61 -3.60 4.20 1.35
N LEU A 62 -4.18 3.09 0.89
CA LEU A 62 -3.71 2.35 -0.26
C LEU A 62 -4.79 2.21 -1.33
N ILE A 63 -4.48 2.63 -2.55
CA ILE A 63 -5.27 2.35 -3.74
C ILE A 63 -4.59 1.21 -4.49
N THR A 64 -5.30 0.12 -4.76
CA THR A 64 -4.75 -1.02 -5.49
C THR A 64 -5.84 -1.81 -6.21
N ASN A 65 -5.46 -2.71 -7.11
CA ASN A 65 -6.43 -3.56 -7.82
C ASN A 65 -6.86 -4.74 -6.94
N PHE A 66 -7.88 -5.47 -7.38
CA PHE A 66 -8.15 -6.80 -6.83
C PHE A 66 -7.16 -7.84 -7.39
N HIS A 67 -6.30 -8.35 -6.52
CA HIS A 67 -5.25 -9.33 -6.82
C HIS A 67 -5.74 -10.78 -6.85
N MET A 68 -4.94 -11.70 -7.40
CA MET A 68 -5.25 -13.14 -7.33
C MET A 68 -5.30 -13.65 -5.87
N PRO A 69 -6.13 -14.68 -5.59
CA PRO A 69 -5.94 -15.54 -4.43
C PRO A 69 -4.49 -16.02 -4.35
N GLU A 70 -3.96 -16.15 -3.12
CA GLU A 70 -2.61 -16.68 -2.86
C GLU A 70 -1.46 -15.85 -3.48
N SER A 71 -1.72 -14.59 -3.87
CA SER A 71 -0.67 -13.69 -4.37
C SER A 71 0.00 -12.88 -3.26
N THR A 72 1.26 -12.52 -3.49
CA THR A 72 2.02 -11.63 -2.60
C THR A 72 1.41 -10.22 -2.50
N LEU A 73 0.71 -9.78 -3.55
CA LEU A 73 -0.01 -8.51 -3.56
C LEU A 73 -1.26 -8.54 -2.68
N LEU A 74 -1.97 -9.69 -2.66
CA LEU A 74 -3.05 -9.92 -1.71
C LEU A 74 -2.51 -9.96 -0.27
N MET A 75 -1.34 -10.56 -0.04
CA MET A 75 -0.68 -10.55 1.27
C MET A 75 -0.35 -9.12 1.74
N LEU A 76 0.15 -8.26 0.85
CA LEU A 76 0.40 -6.84 1.16
C LEU A 76 -0.92 -6.13 1.53
N ALA A 77 -1.96 -6.29 0.72
CA ALA A 77 -3.27 -5.71 1.01
C ALA A 77 -3.84 -6.23 2.35
N ALA A 78 -3.67 -7.51 2.64
CA ALA A 78 -4.07 -8.13 3.90
C ALA A 78 -3.23 -7.65 5.10
N ALA A 79 -1.95 -7.33 4.88
CA ALA A 79 -1.11 -6.73 5.91
C ALA A 79 -1.59 -5.31 6.24
N PHE A 80 -2.10 -4.60 5.23
CA PHE A 80 -2.60 -3.24 5.34
C PHE A 80 -3.96 -3.14 6.02
N ALA A 81 -4.99 -3.86 5.52
CA ALA A 81 -6.36 -3.76 6.06
C ALA A 81 -6.69 -4.81 7.13
N GLY A 82 -5.78 -5.76 7.38
CA GLY A 82 -6.09 -6.98 8.10
C GLY A 82 -6.72 -8.05 7.20
N ARG A 83 -6.30 -9.31 7.42
CA ARG A 83 -6.71 -10.46 6.62
C ARG A 83 -8.22 -10.64 6.56
N ASP A 84 -8.91 -10.58 7.68
CA ASP A 84 -10.35 -10.87 7.73
C ASP A 84 -11.19 -9.81 7.01
N LEU A 85 -10.76 -8.54 7.06
CA LEU A 85 -11.44 -7.47 6.34
C LEU A 85 -11.26 -7.62 4.82
N ILE A 86 -10.02 -7.83 4.36
CA ILE A 86 -9.73 -8.05 2.95
C ILE A 86 -10.47 -9.27 2.40
N MET A 87 -10.45 -10.40 3.12
CA MET A 87 -11.13 -11.61 2.64
C MET A 87 -12.65 -11.43 2.55
N ARG A 88 -13.26 -10.66 3.46
CA ARG A 88 -14.69 -10.30 3.35
C ARG A 88 -14.95 -9.37 2.17
N ALA A 89 -14.10 -8.36 1.95
CA ALA A 89 -14.21 -7.46 0.80
C ALA A 89 -14.13 -8.21 -0.53
N TYR A 90 -13.20 -9.15 -0.66
CA TYR A 90 -13.03 -9.99 -1.84
C TYR A 90 -14.24 -10.88 -2.11
N LYS A 91 -14.79 -11.53 -1.07
CA LYS A 91 -16.02 -12.33 -1.21
C LYS A 91 -17.20 -11.47 -1.70
N LYS A 92 -17.31 -10.24 -1.20
CA LYS A 92 -18.33 -9.29 -1.66
C LYS A 92 -18.08 -8.87 -3.11
N ALA A 93 -16.84 -8.52 -3.47
CA ALA A 93 -16.49 -8.12 -4.83
C ALA A 93 -16.82 -9.23 -5.87
N ILE A 94 -16.53 -10.49 -5.54
CA ILE A 94 -16.93 -11.64 -6.38
C ILE A 94 -18.45 -11.72 -6.53
N LYS A 95 -19.19 -11.62 -5.41
CA LYS A 95 -20.66 -11.69 -5.41
C LYS A 95 -21.31 -10.58 -6.25
N GLU A 96 -20.74 -9.37 -6.20
CA GLU A 96 -21.25 -8.19 -6.90
C GLU A 96 -20.73 -8.09 -8.35
N GLY A 97 -19.94 -9.05 -8.84
CA GLY A 97 -19.47 -9.08 -10.22
C GLY A 97 -18.37 -8.08 -10.55
N TYR A 98 -17.54 -7.71 -9.57
CA TYR A 98 -16.37 -6.85 -9.80
C TYR A 98 -15.38 -7.53 -10.74
N ARG A 99 -14.67 -6.71 -11.51
CA ARG A 99 -13.59 -7.15 -12.39
C ARG A 99 -12.29 -7.18 -11.61
N PHE A 100 -11.53 -8.26 -11.73
CA PHE A 100 -10.27 -8.45 -10.99
C PHE A 100 -9.07 -8.12 -11.90
N PHE A 101 -7.86 -8.16 -11.34
CA PHE A 101 -6.58 -8.07 -12.06
C PHE A 101 -6.21 -6.67 -12.58
N SER A 102 -5.26 -6.63 -13.51
CA SER A 102 -4.60 -5.42 -14.02
C SER A 102 -5.56 -4.41 -14.64
N TYR A 103 -6.63 -4.87 -15.29
CA TYR A 103 -7.62 -4.03 -15.98
C TYR A 103 -9.00 -4.07 -15.32
N GLY A 104 -9.06 -4.60 -14.10
CA GLY A 104 -10.28 -4.69 -13.31
C GLY A 104 -10.60 -3.39 -12.57
N ASP A 105 -11.43 -3.55 -11.56
CA ASP A 105 -11.79 -2.48 -10.64
C ASP A 105 -10.71 -2.31 -9.55
N ALA A 106 -10.78 -1.17 -8.87
CA ALA A 106 -9.84 -0.80 -7.81
C ALA A 106 -10.48 -0.92 -6.42
N THR A 107 -9.61 -1.11 -5.42
CA THR A 107 -9.88 -1.08 -3.99
C THR A 107 -9.17 0.13 -3.39
N LEU A 108 -9.88 0.91 -2.58
CA LEU A 108 -9.31 1.91 -1.68
C LEU A 108 -9.38 1.35 -0.25
N ILE A 109 -8.24 1.33 0.44
CA ILE A 109 -8.12 0.92 1.83
C ILE A 109 -7.70 2.13 2.66
N GLN A 110 -8.43 2.41 3.74
CA GLN A 110 -8.28 3.58 4.60
C GLN A 110 -8.63 3.29 6.06
#